data_AF-A0A5N5HSP9-F1
#
_entry.id   AF-A0A5N5HSP9-F1
#
_cell.length_a   1.000
_cell.length_b   1.000
_cell.length_c   1.000
_cell.angle_alpha   90.00
_cell.angle_beta   90.00
_cell.angle_gamma   90.00
#
_symmetry.space_group_name_H-M   'P 1'
#
loop_
_entity.id
_entity.type
_entity.pdbx_description
1 polymer ?
#
loop_
_entity_poly.entity_id
_entity_poly.type
_entity_poly.pdbx_seq_one_letter_code
_entity_poly.pdbx_strand_id
1 'polypeptide(L)'
;MSDIEDPSLGLNTLLQSSSGSDHRHQNLDFDYCALMQLQHFSINNLGDLFVESNYGVHSRQFDVGVLDWFARLWETEKNEYWDTAPIAARKAIFMKS
;
A
#
# COMPACT_ATOMS: atom_id res chain seq x y z
N MET A 1 -16.65 31.38 11.05
CA MET A 1 -17.03 30.12 11.71
C MET A 1 -17.17 29.12 10.59
N SER A 2 -16.14 28.31 10.31
CA SER A 2 -16.22 27.27 9.30
C SER A 2 -16.91 26.07 9.93
N ASP A 3 -18.05 25.68 9.39
CA ASP A 3 -18.79 24.50 9.81
C ASP A 3 -17.85 23.30 9.74
N ILE A 4 -17.64 22.66 10.89
CA ILE A 4 -16.97 21.37 10.96
C ILE A 4 -17.98 20.40 10.35
N GLU A 5 -17.76 19.99 9.10
CA GLU A 5 -18.52 18.90 8.49
C GLU A 5 -18.49 17.71 9.45
N ASP A 6 -19.67 17.22 9.83
CA ASP A 6 -19.82 16.06 10.71
C ASP A 6 -19.04 14.87 10.11
N PRO A 7 -17.99 14.37 10.78
CA PRO A 7 -17.16 13.28 10.25
C PRO A 7 -17.95 12.00 9.93
N SER A 8 -19.13 11.84 10.55
CA SER A 8 -20.00 10.69 10.30
C SER A 8 -20.65 10.72 8.91
N LEU A 9 -20.87 11.91 8.33
CA LEU A 9 -21.39 12.07 6.97
C LEU A 9 -20.39 11.55 5.93
N GLY A 10 -19.09 11.83 6.10
CA GLY A 10 -18.03 11.36 5.20
C GLY A 10 -17.87 9.83 5.20
N LEU A 11 -17.93 9.19 6.37
CA LEU A 11 -17.84 7.72 6.50
C LEU A 11 -19.04 7.02 5.85
N ASN A 12 -20.25 7.56 6.04
CA ASN A 12 -21.46 6.99 5.45
C ASN A 12 -21.46 7.13 3.91
N THR A 13 -20.96 8.24 3.37
CA THR A 13 -20.82 8.44 1.91
C THR A 13 -19.82 7.44 1.31
N LEU A 14 -18.70 7.18 1.98
CA LEU A 14 -17.70 6.20 1.52
C LEU A 14 -18.26 4.78 1.53
N LEU A 15 -18.95 4.37 2.60
CA LEU A 15 -19.58 3.05 2.69
C LEU A 15 -20.65 2.83 1.61
N GLN A 16 -21.51 3.82 1.36
CA GLN A 16 -22.51 3.76 0.30
C GLN A 16 -21.88 3.68 -1.10
N SER A 17 -20.74 4.35 -1.32
CA SER A 17 -20.02 4.29 -2.60
C SER A 17 -19.39 2.92 -2.88
N SER A 18 -18.90 2.23 -1.83
CA SER A 18 -18.33 0.89 -1.95
C SER A 18 -19.40 -0.15 -2.31
N SER A 19 -20.61 -0.05 -1.73
CA SER A 19 -21.73 -0.95 -2.01
C SER A 19 -22.30 -0.83 -3.44
N GLY A 20 -22.06 0.27 -4.14
CA GLY A 20 -22.49 0.47 -5.53
C GLY A 20 -21.52 -0.04 -6.60
N SER A 21 -20.35 -0.55 -6.21
CA SER A 21 -19.28 -0.95 -7.14
C SER A 21 -19.29 -2.45 -7.45
N ASP A 22 -20.37 -2.91 -8.09
CA ASP A 22 -20.67 -4.31 -8.47
C ASP A 22 -19.63 -4.97 -9.42
N HIS A 23 -18.50 -4.31 -9.67
CA HIS A 23 -17.45 -4.72 -10.62
C HIS A 23 -16.03 -4.69 -10.04
N ARG A 24 -15.83 -4.33 -8.76
CA ARG A 24 -14.50 -4.36 -8.14
C ARG A 24 -14.48 -5.36 -6.98
N HIS A 25 -13.72 -6.43 -7.13
CA HIS A 25 -13.41 -7.32 -6.00
C HIS A 25 -12.54 -6.56 -5.00
N GLN A 26 -13.16 -6.08 -3.92
CA GLN A 26 -12.50 -5.50 -2.77
C GLN A 26 -12.72 -6.42 -1.58
N ASN A 27 -11.66 -6.66 -0.81
CA ASN A 27 -11.84 -7.25 0.51
C ASN A 27 -12.32 -6.12 1.44
N LEU A 28 -13.50 -6.28 2.04
CA LEU A 28 -14.10 -5.30 2.96
C LEU A 28 -13.91 -5.69 4.43
N ASP A 29 -13.37 -6.88 4.70
CA ASP A 29 -13.14 -7.41 6.04
C ASP A 29 -11.66 -7.24 6.41
N PHE A 30 -11.29 -6.01 6.79
CA PHE A 30 -9.95 -5.66 7.24
C PHE A 30 -10.00 -5.00 8.62
N ASP A 31 -9.23 -5.55 9.58
CA ASP A 31 -9.02 -4.94 10.89
C ASP A 31 -7.78 -4.03 10.88
N TYR A 32 -8.02 -2.73 11.04
CA TYR A 32 -6.97 -1.71 11.08
C TYR A 32 -6.35 -1.52 12.47
N CYS A 33 -6.79 -2.23 13.51
CA CYS A 33 -6.32 -2.03 14.88
C CYS A 33 -4.79 -2.17 14.99
N ALA A 34 -4.19 -3.12 14.28
CA ALA A 34 -2.74 -3.32 14.27
C ALA A 34 -1.96 -2.14 13.67
N LEU A 35 -2.58 -1.34 12.80
CA LEU A 35 -1.94 -0.21 12.10
C LEU A 35 -2.26 1.14 12.76
N MET A 36 -3.16 1.18 13.75
CA MET A 36 -3.66 2.42 14.33
C MET A 36 -2.54 3.31 14.90
N GLN A 37 -1.51 2.71 15.50
CA GLN A 37 -0.36 3.45 16.04
C GLN A 37 0.46 4.18 14.96
N LEU A 38 0.43 3.70 13.72
CA LEU A 38 1.20 4.29 12.61
C LEU A 38 0.57 5.58 12.08
N GLN A 39 -0.72 5.81 12.34
CA GLN A 39 -1.46 6.98 11.85
C GLN A 39 -0.96 8.30 12.46
N HIS A 40 -0.20 8.25 13.55
CA HIS A 40 0.41 9.43 14.17
C HIS A 40 1.68 9.92 13.45
N PHE A 41 2.18 9.17 12.47
CA PHE A 41 3.42 9.47 11.77
C PHE A 41 3.14 9.89 10.32
N SER A 42 3.85 10.94 9.86
CA SER A 42 3.90 11.29 8.43
C SER A 42 4.96 10.43 7.73
N ILE A 43 4.66 9.15 7.54
CA ILE A 43 5.54 8.18 6.87
C ILE A 43 5.76 8.60 5.42
N ASN A 44 7.02 8.67 4.98
CA ASN A 44 7.38 9.05 3.62
C ASN A 44 8.47 8.14 3.05
N ASN A 45 8.15 7.40 1.99
CA ASN A 45 9.07 6.50 1.30
C ASN A 45 9.69 7.11 0.03
N LEU A 46 9.62 8.44 -0.16
CA LEU A 46 10.15 9.12 -1.33
C LEU A 46 11.63 8.78 -1.56
N GLY A 47 11.94 8.36 -2.78
CA GLY A 47 13.29 8.02 -3.23
C GLY A 47 13.38 6.57 -3.71
N ASP A 48 14.61 6.12 -3.91
CA ASP A 48 14.89 4.72 -4.23
C ASP A 48 14.61 3.82 -3.00
N LEU A 49 13.93 2.70 -3.21
CA LEU A 49 13.51 1.77 -2.14
C LEU A 49 14.70 1.11 -1.43
N PHE A 50 15.83 0.97 -2.12
CA PHE A 50 17.01 0.24 -1.66
C PHE A 50 18.15 1.14 -1.19
N VAL A 51 18.04 2.45 -1.46
CA VAL A 51 18.95 3.45 -0.92
C VAL A 51 18.43 3.91 0.44
N GLU A 52 19.34 4.31 1.33
CA GLU A 52 18.97 4.86 2.64
C GLU A 52 18.14 6.14 2.52
N SER A 53 17.25 6.37 3.49
CA SER A 53 16.37 7.53 3.49
C SER A 53 17.07 8.76 4.04
N ASN A 54 16.82 9.92 3.43
CA ASN A 54 17.10 11.21 4.05
C ASN A 54 15.92 11.72 4.90
N TYR A 55 14.80 11.00 4.90
CA TYR A 55 13.60 11.29 5.68
C TYR A 55 13.57 10.40 6.92
N GLY A 56 13.46 11.00 8.11
CA GLY A 56 13.61 10.27 9.39
C GLY A 56 12.48 9.30 9.74
N VAL A 57 11.36 9.32 9.00
CA VAL A 57 10.19 8.46 9.24
C VAL A 57 9.75 7.81 7.92
N HIS A 58 10.20 6.58 7.68
CA HIS A 58 9.91 5.81 6.46
C HIS A 58 9.70 4.32 6.78
N SER A 59 9.07 3.59 5.87
CA SER A 59 8.82 2.13 5.99
C SER A 59 9.54 1.31 4.91
N ARG A 60 10.55 1.86 4.21
CA ARG A 60 11.20 1.19 3.07
C ARG A 60 11.64 -0.26 3.33
N GLN A 61 12.17 -0.56 4.51
CA GLN A 61 12.57 -1.94 4.86
C GLN A 61 11.36 -2.90 4.90
N PHE A 62 10.18 -2.40 5.31
CA PHE A 62 8.93 -3.15 5.20
C PHE A 62 8.54 -3.34 3.72
N ASP A 63 8.60 -2.29 2.90
CA ASP A 63 8.30 -2.37 1.47
C ASP A 63 9.22 -3.38 0.76
N VAL A 64 10.53 -3.39 1.06
CA VAL A 64 11.49 -4.38 0.56
C VAL A 64 11.13 -5.79 1.04
N GLY A 65 10.76 -5.96 2.30
CA GLY A 65 10.31 -7.27 2.83
C GLY A 65 9.06 -7.81 2.14
N VAL A 66 8.09 -6.94 1.82
CA VAL A 66 6.89 -7.31 1.05
C VAL A 66 7.27 -7.72 -0.37
N LEU A 67 8.15 -6.97 -1.04
CA LEU A 67 8.66 -7.32 -2.37
C LEU A 67 9.40 -8.66 -2.36
N ASP A 68 10.26 -8.91 -1.37
CA ASP A 68 10.99 -10.16 -1.21
C ASP A 68 10.03 -11.35 -0.99
N TRP A 69 8.98 -11.17 -0.19
CA TRP A 69 7.96 -12.20 0.04
C TRP A 69 7.25 -12.58 -1.26
N PHE A 70 6.85 -11.57 -2.03
CA PHE A 70 6.19 -11.74 -3.32
C PHE A 70 7.11 -12.33 -4.39
N ALA A 71 8.38 -11.90 -4.45
CA ALA A 71 9.37 -12.47 -5.36
C ALA A 71 9.55 -13.98 -5.11
N ARG A 72 9.58 -14.41 -3.85
CA ARG A 72 9.60 -15.83 -3.50
C ARG A 72 8.32 -16.55 -3.92
N LEU A 73 7.16 -15.91 -3.75
CA LEU A 73 5.88 -16.49 -4.16
C LEU A 73 5.81 -16.74 -5.68
N TRP A 74 6.45 -15.88 -6.48
CA TRP A 74 6.44 -15.96 -7.95
C TRP A 74 7.69 -16.57 -8.58
N GLU A 75 8.65 -17.00 -7.75
CA GLU A 75 9.94 -17.54 -8.16
C GLU A 75 10.74 -16.55 -9.03
N THR A 76 10.70 -15.27 -8.67
CA THR A 76 11.42 -14.19 -9.35
C THR A 76 12.78 -13.97 -8.69
N GLU A 77 13.83 -13.90 -9.50
CA GLU A 77 15.18 -13.65 -9.02
C GLU A 77 15.36 -12.21 -8.53
N LYS A 78 16.20 -12.03 -7.51
CA LYS A 78 16.36 -10.75 -6.82
C LYS A 78 16.79 -9.61 -7.74
N ASN A 79 17.72 -9.91 -8.63
CA ASN A 79 18.22 -8.97 -9.64
C ASN A 79 17.15 -8.52 -10.65
N GLU A 80 16.07 -9.28 -10.86
CA GLU A 80 15.05 -8.95 -11.85
C GLU A 80 14.08 -7.86 -11.35
N TYR A 81 13.69 -7.88 -10.07
CA TYR A 81 12.78 -6.88 -9.53
C TYR A 81 13.49 -5.66 -8.90
N TRP A 82 14.77 -5.81 -8.54
CA TRP A 82 15.55 -4.74 -7.89
C TRP A 82 15.81 -3.54 -8.82
N ASP A 83 16.06 -3.78 -10.10
CA ASP A 83 16.41 -2.73 -11.07
C ASP A 83 15.19 -2.04 -11.72
N THR A 84 13.98 -2.50 -11.43
CA THR A 84 12.75 -2.09 -12.14
C THR A 84 11.53 -2.02 -11.23
N ALA A 85 11.75 -1.89 -9.91
CA ALA A 85 10.80 -2.16 -8.83
C ALA A 85 9.33 -1.74 -9.05
N PRO A 86 8.98 -0.60 -9.68
CA PRO A 86 7.58 -0.29 -9.94
C PRO A 86 6.96 -1.02 -11.14
N ILE A 87 7.76 -1.42 -12.14
CA ILE A 87 7.31 -1.96 -13.43
C ILE A 87 7.46 -3.49 -13.51
N ALA A 88 8.54 -4.07 -12.97
CA ALA A 88 8.69 -5.53 -12.98
C ALA A 88 7.79 -6.22 -11.97
N ALA A 89 7.52 -5.62 -10.79
CA ALA A 89 6.53 -6.18 -9.89
C ALA A 89 5.17 -6.30 -10.60
N ARG A 90 4.72 -5.26 -11.32
CA ARG A 90 3.49 -5.35 -12.13
C ARG A 90 3.57 -6.40 -13.25
N LYS A 91 4.69 -6.53 -13.95
CA LYS A 91 4.82 -7.50 -15.04
C LYS A 91 4.93 -8.95 -14.55
N ALA A 92 5.75 -9.23 -13.53
CA ALA A 92 5.91 -10.56 -12.96
C ALA A 92 4.61 -11.09 -12.34
N ILE A 93 3.82 -10.20 -11.72
CA ILE A 93 2.53 -10.53 -11.10
C ILE A 93 1.45 -10.83 -12.13
N PHE A 94 1.34 -10.02 -13.18
CA PHE A 94 0.26 -10.14 -14.16
C PHE A 94 0.57 -11.07 -15.35
N MET A 95 1.84 -11.35 -15.67
CA MET A 95 2.18 -12.17 -16.84
C MET A 95 2.21 -13.68 -16.57
N LYS A 96 2.03 -14.12 -15.30
CA LYS A 96 1.94 -15.54 -14.92
C LYS A 96 0.49 -16.04 -14.65
N SER A 97 -0.55 -15.21 -14.85
CA SER A 97 -1.97 -15.60 -14.72
C SER A 97 -2.67 -15.79 -16.05
#